data_AF-A0A392R3G9-F1
#
_entry.id   AF-A0A392R3G9-F1
#
_cell.length_a   1.000
_cell.length_b   1.000
_cell.length_c   1.000
_cell.angle_alpha   90.00
_cell.angle_beta   90.00
_cell.angle_gamma   90.00
#
_symmetry.space_group_name_H-M   'P 1'
#
loop_
_entity.id
_entity.type
_entity.pdbx_description
1 polymer ?
#
loop_
_entity_poly.entity_id
_entity_poly.type
_entity_poly.pdbx_seq_one_letter_code
_entity_poly.pdbx_strand_id
1 'polypeptide(L)'
;MDTRSLVTHAFMSHKAGLRAKHLGLHKAICVMMGWDTAVPQDTVTWVPQVLPHAEALAQKEDLILWPPIVIIHNISMSDDNPQNWKVISMETIEAFIRGELLFEC
;
A
#
# COMPACT_ATOMS: atom_id res chain seq x y z
N MET A 1 0.13 -23.14 -12.86
CA MET A 1 -0.74 -22.28 -12.03
C MET A 1 -1.19 -21.14 -12.93
N ASP A 2 -2.49 -20.88 -13.04
CA ASP A 2 -3.02 -19.81 -13.91
C ASP A 2 -2.96 -18.47 -13.18
N THR A 3 -2.15 -17.53 -13.68
CA THR A 3 -1.97 -16.19 -13.08
C THR A 3 -3.30 -15.44 -13.01
N ARG A 4 -4.18 -15.61 -14.01
CA ARG A 4 -5.49 -14.96 -14.02
C ARG A 4 -6.38 -15.49 -12.90
N SER A 5 -6.46 -16.81 -12.73
CA SER A 5 -7.16 -17.45 -11.62
C SER A 5 -6.66 -16.98 -10.24
N LEU A 6 -5.33 -16.85 -10.05
CA LEU A 6 -4.75 -16.36 -8.80
C LEU A 6 -5.13 -14.92 -8.49
N VAL A 7 -5.06 -14.03 -9.49
CA VAL A 7 -5.39 -12.60 -9.33
C VAL A 7 -6.89 -12.42 -9.04
N THR A 8 -7.75 -13.16 -9.74
CA THR A 8 -9.18 -13.18 -9.45
C THR A 8 -9.46 -13.66 -8.02
N HIS A 9 -8.80 -14.73 -7.57
CA HIS A 9 -8.93 -15.19 -6.19
C HIS A 9 -8.49 -14.12 -5.19
N ALA A 10 -7.34 -13.48 -5.41
CA ALA A 10 -6.83 -12.43 -4.53
C ALA A 10 -7.79 -11.23 -4.47
N PHE A 11 -8.36 -10.81 -5.61
CA PHE A 11 -9.32 -9.72 -5.65
C PHE A 11 -10.65 -10.04 -4.95
N MET A 12 -11.21 -11.22 -5.23
CA MET A 12 -12.55 -11.63 -4.77
C MET A 12 -12.55 -12.25 -3.36
N SER A 13 -11.39 -12.42 -2.72
CA SER A 13 -11.33 -13.11 -1.43
C SER A 13 -11.95 -12.30 -0.29
N HIS A 14 -13.00 -12.85 0.31
CA HIS A 14 -13.69 -12.28 1.48
C HIS A 14 -13.08 -12.70 2.83
N LYS A 15 -11.86 -13.23 2.85
CA LYS A 15 -11.24 -13.72 4.09
C LYS A 15 -10.97 -12.56 5.05
N ALA A 16 -11.69 -12.56 6.19
CA ALA A 16 -11.57 -11.53 7.22
C ALA A 16 -10.12 -11.35 7.69
N GLY A 17 -9.70 -10.10 7.88
CA GLY A 17 -8.34 -9.76 8.33
C GLY A 17 -7.23 -9.93 7.29
N LEU A 18 -7.50 -10.47 6.10
CA LEU A 18 -6.50 -10.66 5.04
C LEU A 18 -6.78 -9.85 3.78
N ARG A 19 -7.87 -9.06 3.76
CA ARG A 19 -8.27 -8.26 2.59
C ARG A 19 -7.13 -7.39 2.07
N ALA A 20 -6.43 -6.67 2.96
CA ALA A 20 -5.26 -5.91 2.58
C ALA A 20 -4.27 -6.83 1.84
N LYS A 21 -3.78 -7.89 2.51
CA LYS A 21 -2.76 -8.82 1.97
C LYS A 21 -3.14 -9.36 0.59
N HIS A 22 -4.39 -9.72 0.39
CA HIS A 22 -4.87 -10.19 -0.90
C HIS A 22 -4.91 -9.09 -1.97
N LEU A 23 -5.41 -7.89 -1.65
CA LEU A 23 -5.45 -6.77 -2.59
C LEU A 23 -4.06 -6.33 -3.04
N GLY A 24 -3.07 -6.38 -2.16
CA GLY A 24 -1.71 -6.06 -2.61
C GLY A 24 -1.00 -7.17 -3.36
N LEU A 25 -1.32 -8.45 -3.09
CA LEU A 25 -0.89 -9.53 -3.98
C LEU A 25 -1.51 -9.36 -5.38
N HIS A 26 -2.79 -9.02 -5.46
CA HIS A 26 -3.47 -8.67 -6.71
C HIS A 26 -2.73 -7.55 -7.44
N LYS A 27 -2.47 -6.42 -6.76
CA LYS A 27 -1.76 -5.28 -7.35
C LYS A 27 -0.36 -5.64 -7.85
N ALA A 28 0.42 -6.38 -7.04
CA ALA A 28 1.78 -6.79 -7.40
C ALA A 28 1.79 -7.68 -8.66
N ILE A 29 0.86 -8.63 -8.76
CA ILE A 29 0.77 -9.48 -9.95
C ILE A 29 0.32 -8.67 -11.17
N CYS A 30 -0.67 -7.78 -11.04
CA CYS A 30 -1.07 -6.90 -12.14
C CYS A 30 0.11 -6.10 -12.69
N VAL A 31 0.91 -5.47 -11.83
CA VAL A 31 2.11 -4.72 -12.27
C VAL A 31 3.13 -5.61 -12.96
N MET A 32 3.43 -6.81 -12.41
CA MET A 32 4.35 -7.74 -13.05
C MET A 32 3.89 -8.19 -14.45
N MET A 33 2.57 -8.28 -14.66
CA MET A 33 1.98 -8.72 -15.92
C MET A 33 1.68 -7.57 -16.89
N GLY A 34 1.92 -6.31 -16.50
CA GLY A 34 1.54 -5.14 -17.29
C GLY A 34 0.02 -4.98 -17.43
N TRP A 35 -0.71 -5.35 -16.38
CA TRP A 35 -2.17 -5.21 -16.30
C TRP A 35 -2.57 -4.00 -15.49
N ASP A 36 -3.72 -3.42 -15.83
CA ASP A 36 -4.31 -2.33 -15.07
C ASP A 36 -4.58 -2.75 -13.62
N THR A 37 -4.24 -1.85 -12.70
CA THR A 37 -4.41 -2.01 -11.26
C THR A 37 -5.62 -1.24 -10.74
N ALA A 38 -6.17 -0.32 -11.54
CA ALA A 38 -7.40 0.39 -11.21
C ALA A 38 -8.58 -0.58 -11.31
N VAL A 39 -9.28 -0.77 -10.19
CA VAL A 39 -10.51 -1.56 -10.18
C VAL A 39 -11.63 -0.70 -9.61
N PRO A 40 -12.61 -0.29 -10.44
CA PRO A 40 -13.78 0.45 -9.99
C PRO A 40 -14.52 -0.27 -8.85
N GLN A 41 -15.08 0.47 -7.90
CA GLN A 41 -15.74 -0.07 -6.71
C GLN A 41 -17.01 -0.90 -7.06
N ASP A 42 -17.57 -0.67 -8.24
CA ASP A 42 -18.73 -1.36 -8.81
C ASP A 42 -18.35 -2.60 -9.64
N THR A 43 -17.07 -2.97 -9.70
CA THR A 43 -16.61 -4.13 -10.46
C THR A 43 -17.09 -5.43 -9.80
N VAL A 44 -18.14 -6.02 -10.37
CA VAL A 44 -18.66 -7.34 -9.97
C VAL A 44 -17.75 -8.47 -10.46
N THR A 45 -17.14 -8.31 -11.63
CA THR A 45 -16.29 -9.32 -12.26
C THR A 45 -14.99 -8.68 -12.74
N TRP A 46 -13.86 -9.07 -12.15
CA TRP A 46 -12.56 -8.55 -12.57
C TRP A 46 -12.07 -9.21 -13.87
N VAL A 47 -11.64 -8.38 -14.81
CA VAL A 47 -11.01 -8.80 -16.07
C VAL A 47 -9.71 -8.02 -16.24
N PRO A 48 -8.55 -8.69 -16.44
CA PRO A 48 -7.29 -7.99 -16.65
C PRO A 48 -7.33 -7.21 -17.96
N GLN A 49 -6.97 -5.93 -17.89
CA GLN A 49 -6.75 -5.08 -19.06
C GLN A 49 -5.25 -4.88 -19.24
N VAL A 50 -4.74 -5.12 -20.45
CA VAL A 50 -3.30 -4.95 -20.74
C VAL A 50 -3.02 -3.47 -20.97
N LEU A 51 -2.02 -2.94 -20.27
CA LEU A 51 -1.57 -1.56 -20.42
C LEU A 51 -0.62 -1.41 -21.61
N PRO A 52 -0.54 -0.20 -22.21
CA PRO A 52 0.55 0.15 -23.10
C PRO A 52 1.92 -0.07 -22.44
N HIS A 53 2.92 -0.44 -23.24
CA HIS A 53 4.24 -0.81 -22.74
C HIS A 53 4.88 0.26 -21.84
N ALA A 54 4.76 1.54 -22.22
CA ALA A 54 5.29 2.65 -21.44
C ALA A 54 4.64 2.77 -20.06
N GLU A 55 3.32 2.58 -19.97
CA GLU A 55 2.58 2.64 -18.70
C GLU A 55 2.90 1.43 -17.82
N ALA A 56 2.96 0.23 -18.40
CA ALA A 56 3.36 -0.98 -17.69
C ALA A 56 4.79 -0.89 -17.15
N LEU A 57 5.72 -0.30 -17.92
CA LEU A 57 7.10 -0.10 -17.49
C LEU A 57 7.20 0.90 -16.34
N ALA A 58 6.50 2.04 -16.44
CA ALA A 58 6.46 3.03 -15.37
C ALA A 58 5.96 2.42 -14.05
N GLN A 59 4.89 1.62 -14.09
CA GLN A 59 4.39 0.93 -12.89
C GLN A 59 5.38 -0.07 -12.28
N LYS A 60 6.25 -0.68 -13.09
CA LYS A 60 7.25 -1.65 -12.62
C LYS A 60 8.47 -0.96 -12.01
N GLU A 61 8.80 0.22 -12.51
CA GLU A 61 9.89 1.06 -11.99
C GLU A 61 9.49 1.75 -10.67
N ASP A 62 8.19 1.96 -10.45
CA ASP A 62 7.65 2.38 -9.15
C ASP A 62 7.82 1.27 -8.09
N LEU A 63 8.53 1.60 -6.99
CA LEU A 63 8.71 0.68 -5.87
C LEU A 63 7.37 0.42 -5.16
N ILE A 64 6.86 -0.81 -5.25
CA ILE A 64 5.68 -1.25 -4.50
C ILE A 64 6.11 -1.79 -3.14
N LEU A 65 5.94 -0.99 -2.08
CA LEU A 65 6.03 -1.48 -0.71
C LEU A 65 4.70 -2.15 -0.33
N TRP A 66 4.71 -3.49 -0.24
CA TRP A 66 3.55 -4.28 0.14
C TRP A 66 3.91 -5.41 1.13
N PRO A 67 3.21 -5.56 2.28
CA PRO A 67 2.12 -4.71 2.82
C PRO A 67 2.61 -3.27 3.11
N PRO A 68 1.71 -2.30 3.38
CA PRO A 68 2.12 -0.94 3.71
C PRO A 68 3.16 -0.96 4.85
N ILE A 69 4.34 -0.40 4.57
CA ILE A 69 5.42 -0.27 5.54
C ILE A 69 5.53 1.21 5.90
N VAL A 70 5.44 1.53 7.19
CA VAL A 70 5.74 2.87 7.69
C VAL A 70 7.26 2.94 7.92
N ILE A 71 7.95 3.77 7.14
CA ILE A 71 9.38 4.04 7.31
C ILE A 71 9.51 5.32 8.13
N ILE A 72 9.97 5.19 9.38
CA ILE A 72 10.25 6.34 10.25
C ILE A 72 11.72 6.70 10.08
N HIS A 73 11.99 7.87 9.50
CA HIS A 73 13.36 8.39 9.41
C HIS A 73 13.60 9.36 10.56
N ASN A 74 14.63 9.09 11.36
CA ASN A 74 15.08 10.05 12.36
C ASN A 74 15.81 11.18 11.63
N ILE A 75 15.10 12.28 11.35
CA ILE A 75 15.72 13.50 10.85
C ILE A 75 16.11 14.37 12.04
N SER A 76 17.38 14.74 12.14
CA SER A 76 17.76 15.82 13.05
C SER A 76 17.27 17.12 12.43
N MET A 77 16.16 17.67 12.92
CA MET A 77 15.94 19.10 12.78
C MET A 77 17.04 19.78 13.60
N SER A 78 17.89 20.60 12.97
CA SER A 78 18.86 21.45 13.69
C SER A 78 18.09 22.56 14.41
N ASP A 79 17.23 22.17 15.33
CA ASP A 79 16.61 23.11 16.26
C ASP A 79 17.40 22.96 17.55
N ASP A 80 18.33 23.89 17.76
CA ASP A 80 19.24 23.91 18.90
C ASP A 80 18.48 24.21 20.21
N ASN A 81 17.17 24.49 20.13
CA ASN A 81 16.30 24.67 21.27
C ASN A 81 15.60 23.35 21.65
N PRO A 82 16.06 22.63 22.69
CA PRO A 82 15.44 21.38 23.14
C PRO A 82 14.00 21.56 23.65
N GLN A 83 13.55 22.79 23.92
CA GLN A 83 12.13 23.07 24.25
C GLN A 83 11.18 22.80 23.08
N ASN A 84 11.67 22.85 21.84
CA ASN A 84 10.86 22.63 20.64
C ASN A 84 10.73 21.14 20.30
N TRP A 85 11.45 20.26 21.02
CA TRP A 85 11.43 18.84 20.75
C TRP A 85 10.28 18.17 21.49
N LYS A 86 9.36 17.57 20.73
CA LYS A 86 8.30 16.73 21.31
C LYS A 86 8.83 15.32 21.51
N VAL A 87 9.08 14.94 22.75
CA VAL A 87 9.36 13.53 23.11
C VAL A 87 8.04 12.78 23.10
N ILE A 88 7.94 11.75 22.26
CA ILE A 88 6.71 10.98 22.05
C ILE A 88 7.02 9.50 22.32
N SER A 89 6.13 8.80 23.04
CA SER A 89 6.30 7.35 23.29
C SER A 89 6.02 6.54 22.03
N MET A 90 6.58 5.32 21.97
CA MET A 90 6.28 4.38 20.89
C MET A 90 4.79 4.04 20.82
N GLU A 91 4.08 3.92 21.96
CA GLU A 91 2.64 3.65 21.96
C GLU A 91 1.85 4.81 21.33
N THR A 92 2.28 6.05 21.57
CA THR A 92 1.62 7.24 21.01
C THR A 92 1.80 7.29 19.49
N ILE A 93 2.99 6.94 18.99
CA ILE A 93 3.26 6.81 17.55
C ILE A 93 2.40 5.68 16.95
N GLU A 94 2.32 4.54 17.62
CA GLU A 94 1.49 3.42 17.17
C GLU A 94 0.00 3.80 17.11
N ALA A 95 -0.53 4.44 18.16
CA ALA A 95 -1.91 4.92 18.20
C ALA A 95 -2.20 5.93 17.07
N PHE A 96 -1.26 6.82 16.78
CA PHE A 96 -1.38 7.73 15.63
C PHE A 96 -1.42 6.99 14.30
N ILE A 97 -0.50 6.04 14.06
CA ILE A 97 -0.49 5.23 12.83
C ILE A 97 -1.78 4.42 12.67
N ARG A 98 -2.38 3.99 13.79
CA ARG A 98 -3.67 3.30 13.83
C ARG A 98 -4.88 4.24 13.64
N GLY A 99 -4.67 5.56 13.63
CA GLY A 99 -5.72 6.56 13.52
C GLY A 99 -6.52 6.77 14.80
N GLU A 100 -6.00 6.30 15.94
CA GLU A 100 -6.61 6.42 17.27
C GLU A 100 -6.25 7.75 17.95
N LEU A 101 -5.29 8.49 17.39
CA LEU A 101 -4.80 9.76 17.89
C LEU A 101 -4.56 10.74 16.74
N LEU A 102 -4.80 12.04 16.97
CA LEU A 102 -4.44 13.12 16.06
C LEU A 102 -3.23 13.88 16.63
N PHE A 103 -2.20 14.09 15.82
CA PHE A 103 -1.14 15.05 16.17
C PHE A 103 -1.59 16.44 15.73
N GLU A 104 -1.78 17.34 16.70
CA GLU A 104 -1.68 18.78 16.44
C GLU A 104 -0.19 19.11 16.27
N CYS A 105 0.16 19.56 15.06
CA CYS A 105 1.48 20.10 14.72
C CYS A 105 1.59 21.55 15.21
#